data_AF-A0A235HX38-F1
#
_entry.id   AF-A0A235HX38-F1
#
_cell.length_a   1.000
_cell.length_b   1.000
_cell.length_c   1.000
_cell.angle_alpha   90.00
_cell.angle_beta   90.00
_cell.angle_gamma   90.00
#
_symmetry.space_group_name_H-M   'P 1'
#
loop_
_entity.id
_entity.type
_entity.pdbx_description
1 polymer ?
#
loop_
_entity_poly.entity_id
_entity_poly.type
_entity_poly.pdbx_seq_one_letter_code
_entity_poly.pdbx_strand_id
1 'polypeptide(L)' 'MGQYFTYLAVMSRNYRDRVLYIAVHEDIFTDIFEEEPLGKLILEDYKIPLIVFNPKREVIVRWILWNNTDR' A
#
# COMPACT_ATOMS: atom_id res chain seq x y z
N MET A 1 9.20 3.80 -1.83
CA MET A 1 9.55 2.69 -0.89
C MET A 1 10.42 3.16 0.27
N GLY A 2 11.59 3.77 0.06
CA GLY A 2 12.46 4.23 1.17
C GLY A 2 11.78 5.19 2.16
N GLN A 3 10.98 6.14 1.64
CA GLN A 3 10.16 7.02 2.49
C GLN A 3 9.14 6.25 3.34
N TYR A 4 8.44 5.26 2.75
CA TYR A 4 7.48 4.44 3.49
C TYR A 4 8.13 3.73 4.68
N PHE A 5 9.27 3.06 4.50
CA PHE A 5 9.96 2.39 5.61
C PHE A 5 10.42 3.37 6.70
N THR A 6 10.82 4.58 6.30
CA THR A 6 11.19 5.64 7.25
C THR A 6 9.99 6.04 8.11
N TYR A 7 8.85 6.33 7.47
CA TYR A 7 7.61 6.67 8.19
C TYR A 7 7.10 5.50 9.01
N LEU A 8 7.15 4.26 8.50
CA LEU A 8 6.76 3.06 9.21
C LEU A 8 7.59 2.86 10.48
N ALA A 9 8.91 3.08 10.41
CA ALA A 9 9.80 2.98 11.57
C ALA A 9 9.48 4.02 12.66
N VAL A 10 9.09 5.23 12.27
CA VAL A 10 8.68 6.29 13.22
C VAL A 10 7.29 6.00 13.79
N MET A 11 6.34 5.63 12.94
CA MET A 11 4.95 5.39 13.33
C MET A 11 4.80 4.15 14.22
N SER A 12 5.48 3.05 13.91
CA SER A 12 5.44 1.81 14.72
C SER A 12 5.96 2.00 16.14
N ARG A 13 6.83 2.99 16.39
CA ARG A 13 7.37 3.30 17.72
C ARG A 13 6.42 4.17 18.55
N ASN A 14 5.73 5.11 17.92
CA ASN A 14 4.94 6.14 18.61
C ASN A 14 3.42 5.86 18.58
N TYR A 15 2.95 5.07 17.62
CA TYR A 15 1.53 4.85 17.34
C TYR A 15 1.27 3.39 16.94
N ARG A 16 1.49 2.47 17.90
CA ARG A 16 1.39 1.02 17.67
C ARG A 16 0.04 0.54 17.13
N ASP A 17 -1.04 1.25 17.44
CA ASP A 17 -2.40 0.88 17.03
C ASP A 17 -2.81 1.43 15.66
N ARG A 18 -1.91 2.15 14.98
CA ARG A 18 -2.18 2.76 13.66
C ARG A 18 -1.48 1.98 12.56
N VAL A 19 -2.26 1.56 11.58
CA VAL A 19 -1.74 0.97 10.33
C VAL A 19 -1.41 2.09 9.36
N LEU A 20 -0.17 2.10 8.85
CA LEU A 20 0.26 3.04 7.83
C LEU A 20 -0.05 2.46 6.45
N TYR A 21 -0.82 3.21 5.65
CA TYR A 21 -1.11 2.86 4.26
C TYR A 21 -0.40 3.81 3.32
N ILE A 22 -0.02 3.31 2.14
CA ILE A 22 0.36 4.17 1.02
C ILE A 22 -0.87 4.40 0.14
N ALA A 23 -1.20 5.67 -0.10
CA ALA A 23 -2.23 6.03 -1.07
C ALA A 23 -1.64 6.04 -2.49
N VAL A 24 -2.31 5.36 -3.41
CA VAL A 24 -1.90 5.25 -4.83
C VAL A 24 -3.10 5.59 -5.71
N HIS A 25 -2.85 6.31 -6.80
CA HIS A 25 -3.90 6.59 -7.78
C HIS A 25 -4.34 5.29 -8.47
N GLU A 26 -5.61 5.20 -8.84
CA GLU A 26 -6.18 4.05 -9.55
C GLU A 26 -5.46 3.71 -10.84
N ASP A 27 -5.08 4.70 -11.66
CA ASP A 27 -4.33 4.50 -12.90
C ASP A 27 -2.94 3.92 -12.65
N ILE A 28 -2.17 4.51 -11.73
CA ILE A 28 -0.85 3.99 -11.34
C ILE A 28 -0.96 2.59 -10.75
N PHE A 29 -2.05 2.30 -10.02
CA PHE A 29 -2.25 0.98 -9.45
C PHE A 29 -2.42 -0.08 -10.55
N THR A 30 -3.29 0.17 -11.52
CA THR A 30 -3.51 -0.75 -12.64
C THR A 30 -2.24 -0.91 -13.47
N ASP A 31 -1.65 0.19 -13.94
CA ASP A 31 -0.49 0.17 -14.84
C ASP A 31 0.71 -0.55 -14.20
N ILE A 32 1.04 -0.25 -12.94
CA ILE A 32 2.27 -0.77 -12.32
C ILE A 32 2.04 -2.08 -11.59
N PHE A 33 0.90 -2.28 -10.92
CA PHE A 33 0.71 -3.40 -10.01
C PHE A 33 -0.20 -4.50 -10.56
N GLU A 34 -1.03 -4.21 -11.57
CA GLU A 34 -1.87 -5.23 -12.22
C GLU A 34 -1.33 -5.65 -13.59
N GLU A 35 -0.68 -4.76 -14.34
CA GLU A 35 -0.15 -5.06 -15.67
C GLU A 35 1.33 -5.50 -15.61
N GLU A 36 2.18 -4.78 -14.87
CA GLU A 36 3.62 -5.06 -14.84
C GLU A 36 4.02 -6.20 -13.88
N PRO A 37 4.84 -7.18 -14.32
CA PRO A 37 5.28 -8.30 -13.48
C PRO A 37 6.02 -7.89 -12.21
N LEU A 38 6.81 -6.81 -12.29
CA LEU A 38 7.60 -6.34 -11.15
C LEU A 38 6.71 -5.77 -10.03
N GLY A 39 5.63 -5.07 -10.37
CA GLY A 39 4.73 -4.53 -9.35
C GLY A 39 3.96 -5.62 -8.62
N LYS A 40 3.55 -6.69 -9.32
CA LYS A 40 2.95 -7.87 -8.68
C LYS A 40 3.91 -8.50 -7.66
N LEU A 41 5.15 -8.72 -8.07
CA LEU A 41 6.19 -9.27 -7.19
C LEU A 41 6.40 -8.38 -5.94
N ILE A 42 6.42 -7.05 -6.12
CA ILE A 42 6.56 -6.11 -5.01
C ILE A 42 5.38 -6.21 -4.03
N LEU A 43 4.14 -6.37 -4.52
CA LEU A 43 2.98 -6.53 -3.64
C LEU A 43 3.05 -7.83 -2.83
N GLU A 44 3.45 -8.92 -3.47
CA GLU A 44 3.57 -10.25 -2.86
C GLU A 44 4.68 -10.29 -1.81
N ASP A 45 5.87 -9.74 -2.12
CA ASP A 45 7.05 -9.82 -1.26
C ASP A 45 6.96 -8.87 -0.06
N TYR A 46 6.57 -7.62 -0.28
CA TYR A 46 6.65 -6.59 0.76
C TYR A 46 5.36 -6.42 1.56
N LYS A 47 4.23 -6.97 1.08
CA LYS A 47 2.94 -6.99 1.79
C LYS A 47 2.54 -5.63 2.37
N ILE A 48 2.81 -4.56 1.62
CA ILE A 48 2.58 -3.19 2.05
C ILE A 48 1.08 -2.89 1.98
N PRO A 49 0.45 -2.37 3.05
CA PRO A 49 -0.93 -1.91 2.99
C PRO A 49 -1.08 -0.73 2.02
N LEU A 50 -2.02 -0.83 1.08
CA LEU A 50 -2.28 0.21 0.08
C LEU A 50 -3.74 0.67 0.14
N ILE A 51 -3.95 1.94 -0.17
CA ILE A 51 -5.25 2.52 -0.47
C ILE A 51 -5.21 2.99 -1.91
N VAL A 52 -6.05 2.40 -2.75
CA VAL A 52 -6.20 2.85 -4.12
C VAL A 52 -7.37 3.81 -4.16
N PHE A 53 -7.17 5.00 -4.74
CA PHE A 53 -8.21 6.01 -4.87
C PHE A 53 -8.27 6.57 -6.29
N ASN A 54 -9.45 6.98 -6.71
CA ASN A 54 -9.62 7.68 -7.97
C ASN A 54 -9.50 9.19 -7.71
N PRO A 55 -8.46 9.87 -8.21
CA PRO A 55 -8.24 11.29 -7.94
C PRO A 55 -9.28 12.20 -8.57
N LYS A 56 -9.94 11.78 -9.67
CA LYS A 56 -10.96 12.59 -10.35
C LYS A 56 -12.31 12.55 -9.64
N ARG A 57 -12.64 11.41 -9.04
CA ARG A 57 -13.90 11.19 -8.31
C ARG A 57 -13.77 11.43 -6.80
N GLU A 58 -12.54 11.57 -6.31
CA GLU A 58 -12.20 11.71 -4.88
C GLU A 58 -12.78 10.57 -4.02
N VAL A 59 -12.77 9.35 -4.56
CA VAL A 59 -13.27 8.15 -3.85
C VAL A 59 -12.17 7.12 -3.68
N ILE A 60 -12.20 6.42 -2.55
CA ILE A 60 -11.39 5.23 -2.34
C ILE A 60 -12.04 4.09 -3.13
N VAL A 61 -11.26 3.46 -4.01
CA VAL A 61 -11.73 2.36 -4.87
C VAL A 61 -11.37 1.00 -4.30
N ARG A 62 -10.23 0.89 -3.59
CA ARG A 62 -9.79 -0.39 -3.01
C ARG A 62 -8.93 -0.18 -1.76
N TRP A 63 -9.12 -1.06 -0.79
CA TRP A 63 -8.21 -1.25 0.34
C TRP A 63 -7.47 -2.56 0.14
N ILE A 64 -6.14 -2.52 0.13
CA ILE A 64 -5.30 -3.71 0.02
C ILE A 64 -4.64 -3.92 1.37
N LEU A 65 -5.03 -5.00 2.01
CA LEU A 65 -4.61 -5.40 3.33
C LEU A 65 -3.90 -6.73 3.24
N TRP A 66 -2.74 -6.83 3.89
CA TRP A 66 -2.05 -8.09 4.10
C TRP A 66 -2.17 -8.42 5.59
N ASN A 67 -3.09 -9.33 5.93
CA ASN A 67 -3.31 -9.69 7.32
C ASN A 67 -2.15 -10.60 7.79
N ASN A 68 -1.58 -10.31 8.97
CA ASN A 68 -0.50 -11.11 9.56
C ASN A 68 -0.98 -12.47 10.13
N THR A 69 -2.20 -12.90 9.80
CA THR A 69 -2.81 -14.12 10.33
C THR A 69 -2.46 -15.39 9.54
N ASP A 70 -1.79 -15.28 8.39
CA ASP A 70 -1.27 -16.43 7.63
C ASP A 70 0.17 -16.78 8.06
N ARG A 71 0.35 -17.08 9.35
CA ARG A 71 1.55 -17.75 9.88
C ARG A 71 1.16 -18.92 10.77
#